data_AF-A0A7T1MIG4-F1
#
_entry.id   AF-A0A7T1MIG4-F1
#
_cell.length_a   1.000
_cell.length_b   1.000
_cell.length_c   1.000
_cell.angle_alpha   90.00
_cell.angle_beta   90.00
_cell.angle_gamma   90.00
#
_symmetry.space_group_name_H-M   'P 1'
#
loop_
_entity.id
_entity.type
_entity.pdbx_description
1 polymer ?
#
loop_
_entity_poly.entity_id
_entity_poly.type
_entity_poly.pdbx_seq_one_letter_code
_entity_poly.pdbx_strand_id
1 'polypeptide(L)'
;MIRPDLPPISGEESALLALRRQETPPGPSRPAPVGHGPRFDRIRSAFACALHMHQPTIPAGADGALISHLQFMFEHPGEGDNHNAGPFAHCYRRMVDLIPQVIREGGDPRLMLDYSGTLLWGFEQMGRHDILEALHRLACDPALVPHVEWLGTFWGHAVAPSTPIPDLKLHIQAWQHHFAALFGSEALQRVQGFSLPEMALPNHPDTLFALVSALNDCGYRWLLLQEHSVENPDGSALRHEQRYGPNRLVARSSTGETATITALIKTQGSDTKLVGQMQPCYEALGLGPVPLGDTTIPPLVSQIADGENGGVMMNEFPAAFLQAHQRLAARAAASGATAAGTVALNGTEYLELLRAAGVSSEAFPPIQAVGQHRLWRQVGGTPTLEATEAALAELQATDPGFSMDGASWTNNLSWVEGYENVLEPMQRLSARFHRVFDPQVERDPALTRSPAYQEALLHLLLLQTSCFRYWGQGAWTDHAREIHRRGEALLAQAEA
;
A
#
# COMPACT_ATOMS: atom_id res chain seq x y z
N MET A 1 -25.68 -8.82 24.35
CA MET A 1 -24.91 -8.55 23.12
C MET A 1 -23.50 -8.25 23.54
N ILE A 2 -22.55 -9.12 23.19
CA ILE A 2 -21.12 -8.84 23.33
C ILE A 2 -20.85 -7.81 22.23
N ARG A 3 -20.45 -6.59 22.61
CA ARG A 3 -19.95 -5.62 21.61
C ARG A 3 -18.75 -6.29 20.94
N PRO A 4 -18.67 -6.37 19.60
CA PRO A 4 -17.39 -6.75 19.00
C PRO A 4 -16.34 -5.77 19.51
N ASP A 5 -15.21 -6.29 19.98
CA ASP A 5 -14.10 -5.46 20.44
C ASP A 5 -13.67 -4.54 19.27
N LEU A 6 -13.58 -3.24 19.56
CA LEU A 6 -13.14 -2.25 18.57
C LEU A 6 -11.69 -2.56 18.15
N PRO A 7 -11.34 -2.41 16.86
CA PRO A 7 -9.98 -2.62 16.43
C PRO A 7 -9.05 -1.56 17.06
N PRO A 8 -7.79 -1.90 17.38
CA PRO A 8 -6.83 -0.96 17.95
C PRO A 8 -6.34 0.01 16.87
N ILE A 9 -7.11 1.06 16.60
CA ILE A 9 -6.89 2.02 15.50
C ILE A 9 -6.45 3.42 15.95
N SER A 10 -6.38 3.67 17.26
CA SER A 10 -5.98 4.96 17.85
C SER A 10 -5.61 4.79 19.32
N GLY A 11 -5.04 5.83 19.93
CA GLY A 11 -4.73 5.89 21.36
C GLY A 11 -3.24 5.81 21.69
N GLU A 12 -2.38 5.53 20.72
CA GLU A 12 -0.92 5.43 20.87
C GLU A 12 -0.18 6.29 19.83
N GLU A 13 -0.82 7.36 19.32
CA GLU A 13 -0.31 8.15 18.20
C GLU A 13 1.10 8.67 18.47
N SER A 14 1.32 9.25 19.66
CA SER A 14 2.62 9.83 20.04
C SER A 14 3.70 8.75 20.19
N ALA A 15 3.37 7.62 20.80
CA ALA A 15 4.30 6.52 21.03
C ALA A 15 4.73 5.87 19.71
N LEU A 16 3.77 5.60 18.82
CA LEU A 16 4.06 5.01 17.52
C LEU A 16 4.77 6.00 16.59
N LEU A 17 4.38 7.29 16.56
CA LEU A 17 5.13 8.29 15.79
C LEU A 17 6.59 8.40 16.27
N ALA A 18 6.83 8.41 17.58
CA ALA A 18 8.19 8.41 18.13
C ALA A 18 8.95 7.14 17.71
N LEU A 19 8.34 5.97 17.83
CA LEU A 19 8.92 4.67 17.42
C LEU A 19 9.29 4.67 15.93
N ARG A 20 8.42 5.20 15.08
CA ARG A 20 8.57 5.22 13.61
C ARG A 20 9.58 6.26 13.11
N ARG A 21 9.81 7.31 13.90
CA ARG A 21 10.80 8.36 13.62
C ARG A 21 12.19 8.01 14.14
N GLN A 22 12.33 7.03 15.02
CA GLN A 22 13.64 6.50 15.37
C GLN A 22 14.31 6.03 14.07
N GLU A 23 15.53 6.53 13.82
CA GLU A 23 16.41 5.86 12.88
C GLU A 23 16.52 4.42 13.40
N THR A 24 16.04 3.46 12.61
CA THR A 24 16.27 2.05 12.91
C THR A 24 17.77 1.92 13.14
N PRO A 25 18.23 1.59 14.36
CA PRO A 25 19.65 1.46 14.61
C PRO A 25 20.20 0.46 13.58
N PRO A 26 21.37 0.68 12.99
CA PRO A 26 21.98 -0.35 12.16
C PRO A 26 22.32 -1.56 13.05
N GLY A 27 21.40 -2.53 13.15
CA GLY A 27 21.57 -3.80 13.86
C GLY A 27 20.23 -4.47 14.20
N PRO A 28 20.19 -5.74 14.62
CA PRO A 28 20.91 -6.92 14.12
C PRO A 28 20.14 -7.64 12.98
N SER A 29 19.30 -6.94 12.23
CA SER A 29 18.61 -7.45 11.03
C SER A 29 19.48 -7.42 9.75
N ARG A 30 20.80 -7.26 9.88
CA ARG A 30 21.72 -7.59 8.77
C ARG A 30 21.77 -9.11 8.63
N PRO A 31 21.51 -9.61 7.43
CA PRO A 31 22.52 -10.40 6.78
C PRO A 31 23.08 -9.55 5.64
N ALA A 32 24.14 -8.81 5.92
CA ALA A 32 25.24 -8.80 4.97
C ALA A 32 26.43 -9.40 5.69
N PRO A 33 27.03 -10.45 5.11
CA PRO A 33 26.62 -11.79 5.47
C PRO A 33 27.72 -12.50 6.22
N VAL A 34 27.37 -13.39 7.15
CA VAL A 34 28.26 -14.52 7.42
C VAL A 34 28.13 -15.46 6.21
N GLY A 35 28.81 -15.11 5.11
CA GLY A 35 29.06 -15.96 3.95
C GLY A 35 28.04 -16.05 2.80
N HIS A 36 26.78 -15.60 2.92
CA HIS A 36 25.70 -16.00 1.98
C HIS A 36 24.75 -14.95 1.36
N GLY A 37 24.85 -13.64 1.63
CA GLY A 37 24.02 -12.61 0.97
C GLY A 37 24.60 -12.15 -0.38
N PRO A 38 23.77 -11.76 -1.38
CA PRO A 38 24.27 -11.34 -2.68
C PRO A 38 25.02 -10.01 -2.54
N ARG A 39 26.28 -9.99 -2.97
CA ARG A 39 27.05 -8.75 -3.03
C ARG A 39 26.58 -7.93 -4.22
N PHE A 40 26.58 -6.61 -4.10
CA PHE A 40 26.13 -5.68 -5.14
C PHE A 40 26.80 -5.94 -6.51
N ASP A 41 28.09 -6.28 -6.52
CA ASP A 41 28.89 -6.64 -7.71
C ASP A 41 28.53 -8.02 -8.32
N ARG A 42 27.71 -8.81 -7.62
CA ARG A 42 27.27 -10.17 -8.00
C ARG A 42 25.79 -10.24 -8.36
N ILE A 43 25.10 -9.10 -8.42
CA ILE A 43 23.71 -9.03 -8.86
C ILE A 43 23.71 -8.49 -10.28
N ARG A 44 23.24 -9.32 -11.23
CA ARG A 44 23.02 -8.89 -12.61
C ARG A 44 21.72 -8.12 -12.75
N SER A 45 20.68 -8.60 -12.08
CA SER A 45 19.32 -8.06 -12.07
C SER A 45 18.57 -8.62 -10.86
N ALA A 46 17.45 -7.99 -10.50
CA ALA A 46 16.63 -8.41 -9.40
C ALA A 46 15.13 -8.31 -9.75
N PHE A 47 14.31 -9.01 -8.97
CA PHE A 47 12.87 -8.84 -8.99
C PHE A 47 12.31 -8.76 -7.57
N ALA A 48 11.22 -8.01 -7.42
CA ALA A 48 10.44 -7.88 -6.20
C ALA A 48 8.97 -8.16 -6.50
N CYS A 49 8.36 -9.06 -5.74
CA CYS A 49 6.94 -9.37 -5.83
C CYS A 49 6.25 -8.94 -4.53
N ALA A 50 5.10 -8.28 -4.66
CA ALA A 50 4.20 -8.02 -3.55
C ALA A 50 2.83 -8.69 -3.77
N LEU A 51 2.23 -9.18 -2.68
CA LEU A 51 0.85 -9.62 -2.65
C LEU A 51 0.02 -8.64 -1.82
N HIS A 52 -1.00 -8.08 -2.45
CA HIS A 52 -2.00 -7.21 -1.83
C HIS A 52 -3.21 -8.04 -1.39
N MET A 53 -3.65 -7.93 -0.14
CA MET A 53 -4.72 -8.74 0.44
C MET A 53 -5.79 -7.85 1.07
N HIS A 54 -7.05 -8.00 0.63
CA HIS A 54 -8.13 -7.14 1.07
C HIS A 54 -9.52 -7.80 1.03
N GLN A 55 -10.29 -7.60 2.10
CA GLN A 55 -11.75 -7.73 2.11
C GLN A 55 -12.34 -6.55 2.87
N PRO A 56 -13.43 -5.95 2.41
CA PRO A 56 -14.08 -4.85 3.11
C PRO A 56 -14.85 -5.36 4.34
N THR A 57 -15.15 -4.47 5.28
CA THR A 57 -16.17 -4.70 6.31
C THR A 57 -17.49 -4.09 5.87
N ILE A 58 -18.58 -4.85 6.03
CA ILE A 58 -19.93 -4.47 5.61
C ILE A 58 -20.95 -4.61 6.77
N PRO A 59 -22.00 -3.79 6.82
CA PRO A 59 -23.05 -3.86 7.85
C PRO A 59 -24.10 -4.94 7.53
N ALA A 60 -23.66 -6.16 7.27
CA ALA A 60 -24.50 -7.27 6.80
C ALA A 60 -24.60 -8.46 7.77
N GLY A 61 -24.02 -8.34 8.97
CA GLY A 61 -24.14 -9.37 10.00
C GLY A 61 -25.53 -9.39 10.66
N ALA A 62 -25.71 -10.29 11.62
CA ALA A 62 -26.93 -10.36 12.43
C ALA A 62 -27.27 -8.97 13.02
N ASP A 63 -28.55 -8.57 12.92
CA ASP A 63 -29.06 -7.25 13.32
C ASP A 63 -28.31 -6.06 12.65
N GLY A 64 -27.69 -6.29 11.49
CA GLY A 64 -26.91 -5.29 10.75
C GLY A 64 -25.52 -5.05 11.33
N ALA A 65 -24.97 -5.98 12.13
CA ALA A 65 -23.61 -5.85 12.67
C ALA A 65 -22.55 -5.65 11.57
N LEU A 66 -21.49 -4.91 11.89
CA LEU A 66 -20.32 -4.76 11.03
C LEU A 66 -19.52 -6.07 11.07
N ILE A 67 -19.45 -6.76 9.92
CA ILE A 67 -18.70 -8.01 9.74
C ILE A 67 -17.77 -7.92 8.54
N SER A 68 -16.67 -8.67 8.56
CA SER A 68 -15.86 -8.87 7.36
C SER A 68 -16.71 -9.44 6.24
N HIS A 69 -16.52 -8.96 5.02
CA HIS A 69 -17.14 -9.57 3.84
C HIS A 69 -16.72 -11.03 3.68
N LEU A 70 -15.51 -11.41 4.11
CA LEU A 70 -15.10 -12.83 4.13
C LEU A 70 -16.03 -13.68 5.00
N GLN A 71 -16.47 -13.15 6.14
CA GLN A 71 -17.46 -13.82 7.00
C GLN A 71 -18.79 -13.98 6.27
N PHE A 72 -19.27 -12.90 5.65
CA PHE A 72 -20.49 -12.92 4.85
C PHE A 72 -20.44 -14.00 3.76
N MET A 73 -19.30 -14.12 3.05
CA MET A 73 -19.10 -15.14 2.03
C MET A 73 -19.20 -16.57 2.59
N PHE A 74 -18.63 -16.84 3.77
CA PHE A 74 -18.75 -18.16 4.42
C PHE A 74 -20.19 -18.48 4.84
N GLU A 75 -20.93 -17.47 5.29
CA GLU A 75 -22.33 -17.62 5.71
C GLU A 75 -23.28 -17.77 4.51
N HIS A 76 -22.91 -17.26 3.33
CA HIS A 76 -23.73 -17.22 2.12
C HIS A 76 -23.00 -17.82 0.90
N PRO A 77 -22.56 -19.10 0.94
CA PRO A 77 -21.68 -19.67 -0.09
C PRO A 77 -22.36 -19.85 -1.47
N GLY A 78 -23.69 -19.81 -1.53
CA GLY A 78 -24.47 -19.95 -2.76
C GLY A 78 -24.66 -18.65 -3.54
N GLU A 79 -24.20 -17.51 -3.02
CA GLU A 79 -24.39 -16.20 -3.63
C GLU A 79 -23.14 -15.77 -4.41
N GLY A 80 -23.28 -15.58 -5.72
CA GLY A 80 -22.18 -15.11 -6.57
C GLY A 80 -20.88 -15.90 -6.39
N ASP A 81 -19.79 -15.16 -6.15
CA ASP A 81 -18.45 -15.70 -5.96
C ASP A 81 -18.11 -16.09 -4.51
N ASN A 82 -19.10 -16.09 -3.61
CA ASN A 82 -18.91 -16.40 -2.18
C ASN A 82 -18.37 -17.82 -1.94
N HIS A 83 -18.58 -18.73 -2.88
CA HIS A 83 -17.97 -20.07 -2.88
C HIS A 83 -16.42 -20.03 -2.81
N ASN A 84 -15.79 -18.90 -3.12
CA ASN A 84 -14.34 -18.69 -3.02
C ASN A 84 -13.84 -18.32 -1.61
N ALA A 85 -14.70 -18.21 -0.59
CA ALA A 85 -14.29 -17.83 0.78
C ALA A 85 -13.15 -18.72 1.33
N GLY A 86 -13.26 -20.04 1.13
CA GLY A 86 -12.23 -21.02 1.52
C GLY A 86 -10.90 -20.80 0.78
N PRO A 87 -10.90 -20.78 -0.57
CA PRO A 87 -9.74 -20.41 -1.37
C PRO A 87 -9.08 -19.07 -0.98
N PHE A 88 -9.87 -18.01 -0.75
CA PHE A 88 -9.35 -16.70 -0.30
C PHE A 88 -8.65 -16.81 1.05
N ALA A 89 -9.30 -17.48 2.01
CA ALA A 89 -8.72 -17.72 3.31
C ALA A 89 -7.41 -18.52 3.25
N HIS A 90 -7.28 -19.46 2.30
CA HIS A 90 -6.01 -20.15 2.06
C HIS A 90 -4.95 -19.19 1.48
N CYS A 91 -5.32 -18.34 0.53
CA CYS A 91 -4.42 -17.33 -0.04
C CYS A 91 -3.83 -16.41 1.03
N TYR A 92 -4.62 -16.03 2.03
CA TYR A 92 -4.17 -15.17 3.14
C TYR A 92 -3.13 -15.80 4.05
N ARG A 93 -3.01 -17.13 4.13
CA ARG A 93 -2.05 -17.81 5.03
C ARG A 93 -0.93 -18.57 4.33
N ARG A 94 -1.12 -18.97 3.07
CA ARG A 94 -0.28 -19.97 2.37
C ARG A 94 1.22 -19.65 2.31
N MET A 95 1.61 -18.37 2.41
CA MET A 95 3.03 -18.01 2.33
C MET A 95 3.86 -18.55 3.50
N VAL A 96 3.23 -18.81 4.65
CA VAL A 96 3.89 -19.46 5.79
C VAL A 96 4.32 -20.90 5.50
N ASP A 97 3.75 -21.53 4.46
CA ASP A 97 4.09 -22.89 4.04
C ASP A 97 5.04 -22.88 2.84
N LEU A 98 4.76 -22.02 1.85
CA LEU A 98 5.55 -21.93 0.60
C LEU A 98 6.96 -21.39 0.81
N ILE A 99 7.14 -20.35 1.64
CA ILE A 99 8.46 -19.76 1.89
C ILE A 99 9.41 -20.78 2.54
N PRO A 100 9.04 -21.47 3.65
CA PRO A 100 9.87 -22.52 4.22
C PRO A 100 10.18 -23.66 3.25
N GLN A 101 9.26 -24.00 2.36
CA GLN A 101 9.52 -25.02 1.34
C GLN A 101 10.66 -24.59 0.42
N VAL A 102 10.61 -23.38 -0.15
CA VAL A 102 11.67 -22.87 -1.02
C VAL A 102 13.02 -22.84 -0.28
N ILE A 103 13.03 -22.41 0.99
CA ILE A 103 14.25 -22.39 1.80
C ILE A 103 14.83 -23.80 1.97
N ARG A 104 14.01 -24.79 2.31
CA ARG A 104 14.45 -26.20 2.44
C ARG A 104 15.00 -26.77 1.14
N GLU A 105 14.48 -26.31 0.00
CA GLU A 105 14.94 -26.69 -1.34
C GLU A 105 16.21 -25.92 -1.77
N GLY A 106 16.80 -25.10 -0.89
CA GLY A 106 18.03 -24.34 -1.13
C GLY A 106 17.82 -23.05 -1.91
N GLY A 107 16.57 -22.61 -2.07
CA GLY A 107 16.23 -21.31 -2.62
C GLY A 107 16.30 -20.19 -1.58
N ASP A 108 16.25 -18.95 -2.06
CA ASP A 108 16.35 -17.75 -1.24
C ASP A 108 15.19 -16.79 -1.59
N PRO A 109 13.97 -17.09 -1.11
CA PRO A 109 12.76 -16.40 -1.54
C PRO A 109 12.61 -15.03 -0.91
N ARG A 110 12.12 -14.05 -1.67
CA ARG A 110 11.66 -12.75 -1.15
C ARG A 110 10.21 -12.51 -1.56
N LEU A 111 9.42 -11.98 -0.64
CA LEU A 111 8.07 -11.56 -0.91
C LEU A 111 7.67 -10.38 -0.02
N MET A 112 7.03 -9.39 -0.63
CA MET A 112 6.41 -8.28 0.08
C MET A 112 4.92 -8.58 0.33
N LEU A 113 4.40 -8.21 1.50
CA LEU A 113 3.01 -8.45 1.91
C LEU A 113 2.33 -7.13 2.27
N ASP A 114 1.17 -6.88 1.66
CA ASP A 114 0.28 -5.75 1.94
C ASP A 114 -1.08 -6.31 2.38
N TYR A 115 -1.49 -6.01 3.62
CA TYR A 115 -2.78 -6.40 4.17
C TYR A 115 -3.50 -5.16 4.69
N SER A 116 -4.70 -4.91 4.15
CA SER A 116 -5.57 -3.85 4.68
C SER A 116 -5.93 -4.08 6.16
N GLY A 117 -6.05 -3.00 6.92
CA GLY A 117 -6.34 -3.07 8.36
C GLY A 117 -7.73 -3.64 8.66
N THR A 118 -8.71 -3.38 7.79
CA THR A 118 -10.06 -3.93 7.91
C THR A 118 -10.11 -5.44 7.65
N LEU A 119 -9.23 -5.98 6.80
CA LEU A 119 -9.08 -7.43 6.63
C LEU A 119 -8.49 -8.07 7.89
N LEU A 120 -7.44 -7.46 8.47
CA LEU A 120 -6.85 -7.93 9.73
C LEU A 120 -7.90 -7.98 10.84
N TRP A 121 -8.74 -6.94 10.95
CA TRP A 121 -9.84 -6.91 11.92
C TRP A 121 -10.85 -8.01 11.63
N GLY A 122 -11.17 -8.24 10.36
CA GLY A 122 -12.03 -9.34 9.94
C GLY A 122 -11.55 -10.71 10.42
N PHE A 123 -10.25 -10.97 10.40
CA PHE A 123 -9.69 -12.22 10.93
C PHE A 123 -9.88 -12.36 12.45
N GLU A 124 -9.72 -11.28 13.20
CA GLU A 124 -9.99 -11.25 14.65
C GLU A 124 -11.48 -11.50 14.93
N GLN A 125 -12.38 -10.78 14.24
CA GLN A 125 -13.83 -10.92 14.38
C GLN A 125 -14.29 -12.36 14.10
N MET A 126 -13.71 -12.99 13.08
CA MET A 126 -14.03 -14.35 12.68
C MET A 126 -13.33 -15.43 13.53
N GLY A 127 -12.41 -15.06 14.43
CA GLY A 127 -11.60 -16.01 15.20
C GLY A 127 -10.68 -16.88 14.33
N ARG A 128 -10.17 -16.34 13.21
CA ARG A 128 -9.29 -17.05 12.27
C ARG A 128 -7.86 -17.17 12.78
N HIS A 129 -7.70 -17.89 13.90
CA HIS A 129 -6.39 -18.17 14.50
C HIS A 129 -5.42 -18.85 13.51
N ASP A 130 -5.93 -19.68 12.60
CA ASP A 130 -5.13 -20.32 11.57
C ASP A 130 -4.47 -19.32 10.60
N ILE A 131 -5.10 -18.17 10.37
CA ILE A 131 -4.53 -17.07 9.57
C ILE A 131 -3.67 -16.18 10.45
N LEU A 132 -4.18 -15.73 11.61
CA LEU A 132 -3.46 -14.81 12.50
C LEU A 132 -2.12 -15.39 12.98
N GLU A 133 -2.07 -16.68 13.35
CA GLU A 133 -0.82 -17.34 13.72
C GLU A 133 0.15 -17.46 12.54
N ALA A 134 -0.36 -17.70 11.32
CA ALA A 134 0.46 -17.73 10.12
C ALA A 134 1.08 -16.36 9.81
N LEU A 135 0.29 -15.29 9.90
CA LEU A 135 0.77 -13.91 9.72
C LEU A 135 1.78 -13.52 10.80
N HIS A 136 1.52 -13.90 12.06
CA HIS A 136 2.46 -13.66 13.15
C HIS A 136 3.81 -14.34 12.90
N ARG A 137 3.82 -15.58 12.39
CA ARG A 137 5.06 -16.25 11.98
C ARG A 137 5.76 -15.51 10.85
N LEU A 138 5.03 -15.09 9.81
CA LEU A 138 5.61 -14.31 8.70
C LEU A 138 6.20 -12.97 9.15
N ALA A 139 5.61 -12.33 10.17
CA ALA A 139 6.08 -11.04 10.70
C ALA A 139 7.21 -11.15 11.74
N CYS A 140 7.24 -12.23 12.53
CA CYS A 140 8.03 -12.30 13.76
C CYS A 140 9.01 -13.49 13.83
N ASP A 141 8.85 -14.55 13.03
CA ASP A 141 9.76 -15.70 13.07
C ASP A 141 11.14 -15.30 12.50
N PRO A 142 12.24 -15.37 13.28
CA PRO A 142 13.56 -14.97 12.82
C PRO A 142 14.05 -15.74 11.58
N ALA A 143 13.51 -16.93 11.32
CA ALA A 143 13.83 -17.70 10.11
C ALA A 143 13.08 -17.21 8.86
N LEU A 144 11.99 -16.45 9.02
CA LEU A 144 11.16 -15.95 7.92
C LEU A 144 11.31 -14.45 7.70
N VAL A 145 11.60 -13.68 8.75
CA VAL A 145 11.79 -12.22 8.69
C VAL A 145 12.76 -11.77 7.57
N PRO A 146 13.89 -12.45 7.30
CA PRO A 146 14.77 -12.05 6.20
C PRO A 146 14.16 -12.20 4.79
N HIS A 147 13.10 -13.00 4.66
CA HIS A 147 12.46 -13.36 3.39
C HIS A 147 11.15 -12.58 3.14
N VAL A 148 10.61 -11.93 4.18
CA VAL A 148 9.30 -11.26 4.11
C VAL A 148 9.45 -9.80 4.50
N GLU A 149 9.02 -8.91 3.60
CA GLU A 149 8.84 -7.49 3.93
C GLU A 149 7.34 -7.18 4.02
N TRP A 150 6.94 -6.46 5.06
CA TRP A 150 5.57 -5.95 5.18
C TRP A 150 5.53 -4.52 4.66
N LEU A 151 4.53 -4.20 3.85
CA LEU A 151 4.24 -2.86 3.37
C LEU A 151 3.11 -2.26 4.21
N GLY A 152 3.22 -0.97 4.50
CA GLY A 152 2.09 -0.20 5.02
C GLY A 152 1.04 0.04 3.95
N THR A 153 -0.21 0.19 4.37
CA THR A 153 -1.33 0.60 3.51
C THR A 153 -2.34 1.41 4.33
N PHE A 154 -3.45 1.84 3.73
CA PHE A 154 -4.54 2.46 4.48
C PHE A 154 -5.39 1.41 5.18
N TRP A 155 -5.71 1.68 6.45
CA TRP A 155 -6.47 0.74 7.27
C TRP A 155 -7.80 0.29 6.63
N GLY A 156 -8.60 1.23 6.10
CA GLY A 156 -9.91 0.95 5.49
C GLY A 156 -9.86 0.68 3.98
N HIS A 157 -8.67 0.57 3.38
CA HIS A 157 -8.49 0.44 1.93
C HIS A 157 -9.06 1.63 1.14
N ALA A 158 -8.74 2.85 1.58
CA ALA A 158 -9.25 4.08 0.99
C ALA A 158 -8.52 4.48 -0.30
N VAL A 159 -9.22 5.15 -1.22
CA VAL A 159 -8.65 5.62 -2.49
C VAL A 159 -8.11 7.04 -2.30
N ALA A 160 -6.78 7.17 -2.20
CA ALA A 160 -6.12 8.41 -1.81
C ALA A 160 -6.60 9.68 -2.58
N PRO A 161 -6.77 9.65 -3.93
CA PRO A 161 -7.24 10.82 -4.67
C PRO A 161 -8.61 11.36 -4.24
N SER A 162 -9.48 10.48 -3.76
CA SER A 162 -10.87 10.81 -3.37
C SER A 162 -11.07 10.93 -1.86
N THR A 163 -10.04 10.61 -1.08
CA THR A 163 -10.08 10.62 0.39
C THR A 163 -9.87 12.06 0.88
N PRO A 164 -10.67 12.57 1.84
CA PRO A 164 -10.43 13.90 2.40
C PRO A 164 -9.01 14.01 2.97
N ILE A 165 -8.32 15.11 2.68
CA ILE A 165 -6.90 15.31 3.03
C ILE A 165 -6.58 15.01 4.50
N PRO A 166 -7.37 15.48 5.49
CA PRO A 166 -7.11 15.19 6.91
C PRO A 166 -7.14 13.70 7.27
N ASP A 167 -7.94 12.90 6.55
CA ASP A 167 -8.16 11.48 6.84
C ASP A 167 -7.01 10.59 6.36
N LEU A 168 -6.18 11.06 5.42
CA LEU A 168 -5.04 10.30 4.89
C LEU A 168 -4.10 9.86 6.03
N LYS A 169 -3.79 10.78 6.95
CA LYS A 169 -2.93 10.47 8.10
C LYS A 169 -3.62 9.57 9.11
N LEU A 170 -4.93 9.73 9.33
CA LEU A 170 -5.72 8.85 10.19
C LEU A 170 -5.68 7.40 9.69
N HIS A 171 -5.85 7.18 8.38
CA HIS A 171 -5.75 5.85 7.78
C HIS A 171 -4.39 5.19 7.97
N ILE A 172 -3.31 5.96 7.78
CA ILE A 172 -1.94 5.48 7.95
C ILE A 172 -1.69 5.10 9.40
N GLN A 173 -2.06 5.98 10.34
CA GLN A 173 -1.83 5.75 11.76
C GLN A 173 -2.68 4.59 12.28
N ALA A 174 -3.95 4.48 11.87
CA ALA A 174 -4.82 3.36 12.24
C ALA A 174 -4.22 2.02 11.82
N TRP A 175 -3.60 1.94 10.64
CA TRP A 175 -2.89 0.75 10.20
C TRP A 175 -1.69 0.43 11.09
N GLN A 176 -0.89 1.44 11.46
CA GLN A 176 0.27 1.24 12.34
C GLN A 176 -0.12 0.78 13.75
N HIS A 177 -1.20 1.33 14.32
CA HIS A 177 -1.72 0.87 15.62
C HIS A 177 -2.13 -0.59 15.52
N HIS A 178 -2.89 -0.95 14.49
CA HIS A 178 -3.41 -2.29 14.36
C HIS A 178 -2.28 -3.31 14.10
N PHE A 179 -1.35 -2.98 13.19
CA PHE A 179 -0.20 -3.82 12.92
C PHE A 179 0.69 -4.02 14.15
N ALA A 180 0.96 -2.96 14.92
CA ALA A 180 1.73 -3.06 16.15
C ALA A 180 1.02 -3.89 17.24
N ALA A 181 -0.31 -3.81 17.34
CA ALA A 181 -1.07 -4.62 18.28
C ALA A 181 -0.98 -6.12 17.95
N LEU A 182 -0.98 -6.48 16.67
CA LEU A 182 -0.90 -7.88 16.22
C LEU A 182 0.52 -8.45 16.25
N PHE A 183 1.53 -7.66 15.87
CA PHE A 183 2.87 -8.17 15.58
C PHE A 183 3.99 -7.52 16.41
N GLY A 184 3.66 -6.50 17.21
CA GLY A 184 4.61 -5.79 18.06
C GLY A 184 5.39 -4.66 17.36
N SER A 185 6.01 -3.82 18.19
CA SER A 185 6.74 -2.63 17.75
C SER A 185 7.94 -2.93 16.86
N GLU A 186 8.65 -4.05 17.11
CA GLU A 186 9.82 -4.43 16.32
C GLU A 186 9.44 -4.81 14.88
N ALA A 187 8.34 -5.54 14.71
CA ALA A 187 7.77 -5.82 13.39
C ALA A 187 7.34 -4.54 12.70
N LEU A 188 6.64 -3.64 13.40
CA LEU A 188 6.25 -2.36 12.85
C LEU A 188 7.47 -1.55 12.40
N GLN A 189 8.58 -1.49 13.15
CA GLN A 189 9.79 -0.77 12.76
C GLN A 189 10.42 -1.27 11.46
N ARG A 190 10.17 -2.52 11.05
CA ARG A 190 10.65 -3.07 9.77
C ARG A 190 9.83 -2.62 8.55
N VAL A 191 8.61 -2.12 8.75
CA VAL A 191 7.73 -1.69 7.67
C VAL A 191 8.22 -0.34 7.11
N GLN A 192 9.04 -0.34 6.06
CA GLN A 192 9.59 0.92 5.52
C GLN A 192 8.89 1.36 4.22
N GLY A 193 8.37 0.40 3.46
CA GLY A 193 7.60 0.63 2.25
C GLY A 193 6.11 0.85 2.49
N PHE A 194 5.46 1.48 1.52
CA PHE A 194 4.02 1.70 1.53
C PHE A 194 3.43 1.44 0.13
N SER A 195 2.28 0.79 0.08
CA SER A 195 1.47 0.57 -1.12
C SER A 195 0.12 1.25 -0.95
N LEU A 196 -0.25 2.07 -1.94
CA LEU A 196 -1.55 2.72 -1.96
C LEU A 196 -2.61 1.69 -2.38
N PRO A 197 -3.76 1.62 -1.69
CA PRO A 197 -4.92 0.93 -2.22
C PRO A 197 -5.18 1.31 -3.67
N GLU A 198 -5.47 0.31 -4.50
CA GLU A 198 -5.70 0.48 -5.94
C GLU A 198 -4.53 1.08 -6.73
N MET A 199 -3.33 1.11 -6.13
CA MET A 199 -2.15 1.84 -6.61
C MET A 199 -2.50 3.30 -6.96
N ALA A 200 -3.49 3.88 -6.28
CA ALA A 200 -4.10 5.14 -6.66
C ALA A 200 -3.27 6.34 -6.19
N LEU A 201 -2.39 6.85 -7.05
CA LEU A 201 -1.60 8.04 -6.76
C LEU A 201 -2.43 9.31 -7.02
N PRO A 202 -2.59 10.21 -6.04
CA PRO A 202 -3.19 11.52 -6.29
C PRO A 202 -2.31 12.34 -7.23
N ASN A 203 -2.92 12.96 -8.24
CA ASN A 203 -2.24 13.93 -9.10
C ASN A 203 -2.60 15.38 -8.77
N HIS A 204 -3.67 15.62 -7.99
CA HIS A 204 -3.94 16.93 -7.39
C HIS A 204 -2.77 17.36 -6.47
N PRO A 205 -2.18 18.56 -6.66
CA PRO A 205 -0.99 19.02 -5.93
C PRO A 205 -1.09 18.91 -4.40
N ASP A 206 -2.17 19.44 -3.82
CA ASP A 206 -2.31 19.52 -2.36
C ASP A 206 -2.57 18.14 -1.73
N THR A 207 -3.34 17.28 -2.40
CA THR A 207 -3.58 15.92 -1.95
C THR A 207 -2.30 15.09 -2.00
N LEU A 208 -1.52 15.22 -3.07
CA LEU A 208 -0.24 14.53 -3.20
C LEU A 208 0.77 15.02 -2.15
N PHE A 209 0.87 16.34 -1.96
CA PHE A 209 1.74 16.94 -0.94
C PHE A 209 1.36 16.45 0.48
N ALA A 210 0.07 16.46 0.81
CA ALA A 210 -0.41 15.99 2.10
C ALA A 210 -0.15 14.48 2.29
N LEU A 211 -0.37 13.66 1.26
CA LEU A 211 -0.08 12.23 1.30
C LEU A 211 1.40 11.97 1.57
N VAL A 212 2.30 12.56 0.77
CA VAL A 212 3.75 12.37 0.92
C VAL A 212 4.24 12.88 2.29
N SER A 213 3.71 14.01 2.74
CA SER A 213 4.01 14.56 4.07
C SER A 213 3.57 13.62 5.19
N ALA A 214 2.34 13.09 5.11
CA ALA A 214 1.80 12.15 6.10
C ALA A 214 2.60 10.84 6.14
N LEU A 215 3.02 10.31 4.99
CA LEU A 215 3.86 9.11 4.89
C LEU A 215 5.23 9.32 5.55
N ASN A 216 5.89 10.45 5.24
CA ASN A 216 7.17 10.82 5.85
C ASN A 216 7.04 10.99 7.36
N ASP A 217 5.99 11.68 7.81
CA ASP A 217 5.67 11.89 9.23
C ASP A 217 5.50 10.58 9.99
N CYS A 218 4.85 9.61 9.36
CA CYS A 218 4.58 8.27 9.92
C CYS A 218 5.75 7.30 9.71
N GLY A 219 6.89 7.77 9.23
CA GLY A 219 8.14 7.02 9.19
C GLY A 219 8.29 6.07 8.00
N TYR A 220 7.47 6.19 6.95
CA TYR A 220 7.72 5.46 5.69
C TYR A 220 8.89 6.10 4.94
N ARG A 221 9.53 5.32 4.06
CA ARG A 221 10.75 5.72 3.32
C ARG A 221 10.60 5.61 1.82
N TRP A 222 9.71 4.74 1.35
CA TRP A 222 9.48 4.56 -0.08
C TRP A 222 8.05 4.13 -0.39
N LEU A 223 7.63 4.41 -1.62
CA LEU A 223 6.32 4.03 -2.19
C LEU A 223 6.49 3.11 -3.39
N LEU A 224 5.60 2.14 -3.54
CA LEU A 224 5.42 1.43 -4.80
C LEU A 224 4.40 2.18 -5.66
N LEU A 225 4.79 2.62 -6.86
CA LEU A 225 3.95 3.41 -7.76
C LEU A 225 3.78 2.73 -9.10
N GLN A 226 2.70 3.04 -9.81
CA GLN A 226 2.47 2.50 -11.14
C GLN A 226 3.15 3.34 -12.22
N GLU A 227 3.74 2.68 -13.22
CA GLU A 227 4.50 3.33 -14.30
C GLU A 227 3.74 4.51 -14.94
N HIS A 228 2.45 4.36 -15.25
CA HIS A 228 1.66 5.40 -15.91
C HIS A 228 1.06 6.45 -14.97
N SER A 229 1.22 6.29 -13.65
CA SER A 229 0.74 7.27 -12.66
C SER A 229 1.69 8.46 -12.49
N VAL A 230 2.88 8.37 -13.08
CA VAL A 230 3.97 9.32 -12.93
C VAL A 230 4.57 9.71 -14.28
N GLU A 231 5.19 10.87 -14.31
CA GLU A 231 5.88 11.43 -15.46
C GLU A 231 7.20 12.09 -15.03
N ASN A 232 8.08 12.36 -15.98
CA ASN A 232 9.23 13.22 -15.77
C ASN A 232 8.77 14.69 -15.61
N PRO A 233 9.59 15.58 -15.03
CA PRO A 233 9.23 17.00 -14.86
C PRO A 233 8.90 17.75 -16.16
N ASP A 234 9.39 17.25 -17.30
CA ASP A 234 9.10 17.77 -18.64
C ASP A 234 7.81 17.19 -19.26
N GLY A 235 7.07 16.36 -18.52
CA GLY A 235 5.83 15.71 -18.96
C GLY A 235 6.04 14.45 -19.79
N SER A 236 7.30 14.03 -20.05
CA SER A 236 7.57 12.78 -20.76
C SER A 236 7.33 11.55 -19.86
N ALA A 237 6.96 10.41 -20.48
CA ALA A 237 6.89 9.14 -19.77
C ALA A 237 8.27 8.72 -19.22
N LEU A 238 8.28 7.83 -18.23
CA LEU A 238 9.52 7.33 -17.65
C LEU A 238 10.42 6.68 -18.70
N ARG A 239 11.73 6.97 -18.64
CA ARG A 239 12.73 6.31 -19.49
C ARG A 239 12.86 4.84 -19.10
N HIS A 240 13.41 4.04 -20.01
CA HIS A 240 13.53 2.59 -19.82
C HIS A 240 14.19 2.22 -18.49
N GLU A 241 15.30 2.87 -18.14
CA GLU A 241 16.10 2.60 -16.95
C GLU A 241 15.39 3.02 -15.67
N GLN A 242 14.60 4.10 -15.71
CA GLN A 242 13.82 4.60 -14.56
C GLN A 242 12.76 3.61 -14.09
N ARG A 243 12.25 2.77 -15.00
CA ARG A 243 11.23 1.76 -14.67
C ARG A 243 11.79 0.61 -13.83
N TYR A 244 13.10 0.42 -13.88
CA TYR A 244 13.79 -0.66 -13.16
C TYR A 244 14.76 -0.14 -12.10
N GLY A 245 14.64 1.13 -11.72
CA GLY A 245 15.48 1.76 -10.71
C GLY A 245 14.64 2.62 -9.76
N PRO A 246 15.26 3.13 -8.69
CA PRO A 246 14.60 4.05 -7.78
C PRO A 246 14.42 5.42 -8.43
N ASN A 247 13.31 6.08 -8.11
CA ASN A 247 13.01 7.45 -8.51
C ASN A 247 12.75 8.29 -7.25
N ARG A 248 12.77 9.61 -7.38
CA ARG A 248 12.35 10.53 -6.32
C ARG A 248 11.04 11.21 -6.72
N LEU A 249 9.94 10.81 -6.10
CA LEU A 249 8.66 11.48 -6.28
C LEU A 249 8.71 12.84 -5.62
N VAL A 250 8.45 13.89 -6.40
CA VAL A 250 8.39 15.27 -5.94
C VAL A 250 6.94 15.70 -5.86
N ALA A 251 6.46 15.97 -4.64
CA ALA A 251 5.12 16.45 -4.36
C ALA A 251 5.19 17.93 -4.03
N ARG A 252 4.75 18.78 -4.96
CA ARG A 252 4.66 20.24 -4.76
C ARG A 252 3.21 20.65 -4.56
N SER A 253 2.92 21.43 -3.51
CA SER A 253 1.59 21.96 -3.22
C SER A 253 1.27 23.20 -4.07
N SER A 254 0.01 23.63 -4.03
CA SER A 254 -0.46 24.89 -4.61
C SER A 254 0.11 26.12 -3.91
N THR A 255 0.67 25.97 -2.70
CA THR A 255 1.40 27.00 -1.95
C THR A 255 2.91 27.04 -2.25
N GLY A 256 3.41 26.08 -3.04
CA GLY A 256 4.82 25.97 -3.40
C GLY A 256 5.68 25.16 -2.41
N GLU A 257 5.08 24.65 -1.33
CA GLU A 257 5.76 23.71 -0.44
C GLU A 257 6.07 22.41 -1.17
N THR A 258 7.15 21.73 -0.77
CA THR A 258 7.60 20.51 -1.42
C THR A 258 7.94 19.44 -0.40
N ALA A 259 7.43 18.23 -0.65
CA ALA A 259 7.85 17.01 0.03
C ALA A 259 8.34 16.00 -1.00
N THR A 260 9.25 15.12 -0.60
CA THR A 260 9.78 14.07 -1.48
C THR A 260 9.79 12.72 -0.80
N ILE A 261 9.66 11.66 -1.58
CA ILE A 261 9.79 10.27 -1.12
C ILE A 261 10.37 9.40 -2.24
N THR A 262 11.12 8.35 -1.89
CA THR A 262 11.63 7.39 -2.87
C THR A 262 10.47 6.59 -3.47
N ALA A 263 10.53 6.33 -4.77
CA ALA A 263 9.54 5.54 -5.49
C ALA A 263 10.20 4.36 -6.23
N LEU A 264 9.64 3.17 -6.04
CA LEU A 264 9.87 2.01 -6.89
C LEU A 264 8.69 1.87 -7.86
N ILE A 265 8.96 1.40 -9.08
CA ILE A 265 7.96 1.39 -10.15
C ILE A 265 7.46 -0.04 -10.39
N LYS A 266 6.15 -0.23 -10.25
CA LYS A 266 5.43 -1.41 -10.76
C LYS A 266 5.51 -1.39 -12.30
N THR A 267 6.24 -2.35 -12.87
CA THR A 267 6.44 -2.44 -14.32
C THR A 267 5.18 -2.97 -15.04
N GLN A 268 5.12 -2.90 -16.36
CA GLN A 268 4.13 -3.59 -17.21
C GLN A 268 2.63 -3.27 -16.93
N GLY A 269 2.32 -2.07 -16.45
CA GLY A 269 0.95 -1.52 -16.47
C GLY A 269 -0.04 -2.18 -15.51
N SER A 270 -1.31 -2.29 -15.93
CA SER A 270 -2.48 -2.67 -15.11
C SER A 270 -2.74 -4.17 -14.98
N ASP A 271 -1.91 -5.04 -15.58
CA ASP A 271 -2.16 -6.48 -15.49
C ASP A 271 -1.79 -7.00 -14.10
N THR A 272 -2.83 -7.32 -13.33
CA THR A 272 -2.72 -7.85 -11.96
C THR A 272 -2.42 -9.35 -11.93
N LYS A 273 -2.47 -10.05 -13.07
CA LYS A 273 -2.27 -11.52 -13.12
C LYS A 273 -0.81 -11.93 -13.27
N LEU A 274 0.07 -10.99 -13.61
CA LEU A 274 1.48 -11.24 -13.93
C LEU A 274 2.26 -11.87 -12.77
N VAL A 275 1.95 -11.46 -11.53
CA VAL A 275 2.57 -12.05 -10.33
C VAL A 275 2.20 -13.52 -10.18
N GLY A 276 0.98 -13.91 -10.57
CA GLY A 276 0.48 -15.28 -10.49
C GLY A 276 1.28 -16.30 -11.29
N GLN A 277 2.05 -15.85 -12.26
CA GLN A 277 2.93 -16.68 -13.08
C GLN A 277 4.41 -16.34 -12.90
N MET A 278 4.76 -15.57 -11.87
CA MET A 278 6.13 -15.11 -11.61
C MET A 278 6.79 -14.39 -12.81
N GLN A 279 5.99 -13.70 -13.64
CA GLN A 279 6.47 -12.89 -14.75
C GLN A 279 7.62 -11.93 -14.36
N PRO A 280 7.59 -11.21 -13.22
CA PRO A 280 8.70 -10.34 -12.82
C PRO A 280 10.05 -11.05 -12.69
N CYS A 281 10.07 -12.32 -12.23
CA CYS A 281 11.29 -13.13 -12.25
C CYS A 281 11.78 -13.37 -13.68
N TYR A 282 10.88 -13.73 -14.60
CA TYR A 282 11.25 -14.02 -15.99
C TYR A 282 11.70 -12.80 -16.78
N GLU A 283 11.12 -11.63 -16.51
CA GLU A 283 11.61 -10.35 -17.03
C GLU A 283 13.00 -10.04 -16.51
N ALA A 284 13.22 -10.14 -15.19
CA ALA A 284 14.52 -9.87 -14.59
C ALA A 284 15.63 -10.76 -15.17
N LEU A 285 15.34 -12.02 -15.52
CA LEU A 285 16.30 -12.92 -16.19
C LEU A 285 16.78 -12.41 -17.56
N GLY A 286 15.99 -11.57 -18.23
CA GLY A 286 16.32 -10.95 -19.51
C GLY A 286 17.09 -9.63 -19.40
N LEU A 287 17.20 -9.06 -18.20
CA LEU A 287 17.81 -7.74 -17.99
C LEU A 287 19.30 -7.82 -17.62
N GLY A 288 19.93 -6.66 -17.58
CA GLY A 288 21.29 -6.45 -17.11
C GLY A 288 21.45 -5.07 -16.48
N PRO A 289 22.60 -4.76 -15.88
CA PRO A 289 22.82 -3.53 -15.13
C PRO A 289 22.46 -2.26 -15.94
N VAL A 290 21.81 -1.30 -15.28
CA VAL A 290 21.31 -0.04 -15.88
C VAL A 290 22.02 1.17 -15.27
N PRO A 291 22.22 2.26 -16.02
CA PRO A 291 22.81 3.48 -15.49
C PRO A 291 21.89 4.19 -14.50
N LEU A 292 22.48 4.75 -13.43
CA LEU A 292 21.85 5.69 -12.50
C LEU A 292 22.85 6.80 -12.19
N GLY A 293 22.70 7.96 -12.85
CA GLY A 293 23.73 9.00 -12.81
C GLY A 293 25.07 8.47 -13.33
N ASP A 294 26.14 8.66 -12.55
CA ASP A 294 27.48 8.20 -12.89
C ASP A 294 27.78 6.76 -12.43
N THR A 295 26.81 6.07 -11.83
CA THR A 295 26.94 4.68 -11.40
C THR A 295 26.10 3.73 -12.25
N THR A 296 26.30 2.44 -12.06
CA THR A 296 25.49 1.38 -12.63
C THR A 296 24.90 0.55 -11.51
N ILE A 297 23.60 0.26 -11.60
CA ILE A 297 22.87 -0.51 -10.60
C ILE A 297 22.27 -1.77 -11.24
N PRO A 298 22.06 -2.85 -10.48
CA PRO A 298 21.21 -3.93 -10.94
C PRO A 298 19.77 -3.41 -11.10
N PRO A 299 19.10 -3.66 -12.23
CA PRO A 299 17.69 -3.32 -12.39
C PRO A 299 16.83 -4.15 -11.43
N LEU A 300 15.78 -3.56 -10.88
CA LEU A 300 14.76 -4.21 -10.08
C LEU A 300 13.43 -4.21 -10.82
N VAL A 301 12.94 -5.39 -11.19
CA VAL A 301 11.57 -5.57 -11.71
C VAL A 301 10.62 -5.69 -10.53
N SER A 302 9.84 -4.65 -10.26
CA SER A 302 8.87 -4.66 -9.15
C SER A 302 7.46 -4.91 -9.66
N GLN A 303 6.70 -5.75 -8.97
CA GLN A 303 5.28 -6.00 -9.24
C GLN A 303 4.49 -6.17 -7.94
N ILE A 304 3.22 -5.76 -7.98
CA ILE A 304 2.22 -6.04 -6.96
C ILE A 304 0.93 -6.51 -7.63
N ALA A 305 0.25 -7.45 -7.00
CA ALA A 305 -1.02 -8.00 -7.43
C ALA A 305 -1.89 -8.34 -6.24
N ASP A 306 -3.21 -8.31 -6.42
CA ASP A 306 -4.15 -8.92 -5.48
C ASP A 306 -3.78 -10.40 -5.27
N GLY A 307 -3.58 -10.82 -4.02
CA GLY A 307 -3.09 -12.15 -3.68
C GLY A 307 -4.17 -13.23 -3.72
N GLU A 308 -5.43 -12.82 -3.64
CA GLU A 308 -6.64 -13.65 -3.70
C GLU A 308 -7.37 -13.58 -5.03
N ASN A 309 -7.11 -12.56 -5.87
CA ASN A 309 -7.98 -12.24 -7.01
C ASN A 309 -7.73 -13.15 -8.23
N GLY A 310 -8.81 -13.77 -8.70
CA GLY A 310 -8.86 -14.55 -9.93
C GLY A 310 -8.30 -15.98 -9.81
N GLY A 311 -8.72 -16.82 -10.75
CA GLY A 311 -8.28 -18.22 -10.81
C GLY A 311 -6.76 -18.38 -10.92
N VAL A 312 -6.04 -17.41 -11.49
CA VAL A 312 -4.58 -17.47 -11.64
C VAL A 312 -3.88 -17.36 -10.28
N MET A 313 -4.22 -16.35 -9.47
CA MET A 313 -3.58 -16.17 -8.16
C MET A 313 -3.95 -17.28 -7.19
N MET A 314 -5.18 -17.78 -7.24
CA MET A 314 -5.61 -18.89 -6.40
C MET A 314 -4.91 -20.21 -6.78
N ASN A 315 -4.84 -20.53 -8.07
CA ASN A 315 -4.48 -21.89 -8.52
C ASN A 315 -3.06 -22.01 -9.10
N GLU A 316 -2.54 -20.99 -9.79
CA GLU A 316 -1.26 -21.08 -10.52
C GLU A 316 -0.07 -20.55 -9.70
N PHE A 317 -0.29 -19.49 -8.92
CA PHE A 317 0.76 -18.83 -8.15
C PHE A 317 1.61 -19.77 -7.29
N PRO A 318 1.05 -20.71 -6.50
CA PRO A 318 1.87 -21.56 -5.64
C PRO A 318 2.91 -22.36 -6.42
N ALA A 319 2.50 -23.00 -7.51
CA ALA A 319 3.39 -23.79 -8.36
C ALA A 319 4.40 -22.91 -9.09
N ALA A 320 3.95 -21.76 -9.63
CA ALA A 320 4.82 -20.81 -10.31
C ALA A 320 5.91 -20.25 -9.38
N PHE A 321 5.54 -19.90 -8.14
CA PHE A 321 6.47 -19.41 -7.12
C PHE A 321 7.57 -20.42 -6.82
N LEU A 322 7.21 -21.69 -6.58
CA LEU A 322 8.18 -22.77 -6.34
C LEU A 322 9.11 -22.97 -7.56
N GLN A 323 8.54 -23.09 -8.76
CA GLN A 323 9.28 -23.33 -10.00
C GLN A 323 10.27 -22.20 -10.32
N ALA A 324 9.87 -20.95 -10.12
CA ALA A 324 10.74 -19.80 -10.34
C ALA A 324 11.98 -19.87 -9.45
N HIS A 325 11.82 -20.15 -8.15
CA HIS A 325 12.94 -20.22 -7.22
C HIS A 325 13.82 -21.46 -7.45
N GLN A 326 13.23 -22.61 -7.76
CA GLN A 326 13.98 -23.81 -8.15
C GLN A 326 14.85 -23.56 -9.39
N ARG A 327 14.32 -22.83 -10.38
CA ARG A 327 15.05 -22.44 -11.59
C ARG A 327 16.22 -21.50 -11.28
N LEU A 328 16.03 -20.53 -10.37
CA LEU A 328 17.11 -19.63 -9.93
C LEU A 328 18.20 -20.41 -9.19
N ALA A 329 17.83 -21.30 -8.27
CA ALA A 329 18.76 -22.15 -7.54
C ALA A 329 19.58 -23.05 -8.49
N ALA A 330 18.93 -23.68 -9.47
CA ALA A 330 19.61 -24.49 -10.48
C ALA A 330 20.58 -23.67 -11.35
N ARG A 331 20.22 -22.44 -11.72
CA ARG A 331 21.10 -21.52 -12.46
C ARG A 331 22.31 -21.11 -11.61
N ALA A 332 22.10 -20.79 -10.34
CA ALA A 332 23.18 -20.45 -9.42
C ALA A 332 24.17 -21.61 -9.24
N ALA A 333 23.65 -22.84 -9.09
CA ALA A 333 24.49 -24.04 -9.00
C ALA A 333 25.33 -24.29 -10.27
N ALA A 334 24.77 -24.04 -11.46
CA ALA A 334 25.44 -24.27 -12.73
C ALA A 334 26.49 -23.19 -13.08
N SER A 335 26.32 -21.96 -12.62
CA SER A 335 27.18 -20.81 -12.99
C SER A 335 28.36 -20.57 -12.04
N GLY A 336 28.42 -21.31 -10.92
CA GLY A 336 29.51 -21.23 -9.93
C GLY A 336 29.43 -19.99 -9.03
N ALA A 337 30.11 -20.03 -7.88
CA ALA A 337 30.00 -19.01 -6.81
C ALA A 337 30.52 -17.59 -7.17
N THR A 338 31.00 -17.38 -8.40
CA THR A 338 31.60 -16.15 -8.89
C THR A 338 30.78 -15.43 -9.96
N ALA A 339 29.73 -16.04 -10.51
CA ALA A 339 28.93 -15.43 -11.56
C ALA A 339 27.84 -14.51 -10.99
N ALA A 340 27.66 -13.33 -11.59
CA ALA A 340 26.55 -12.44 -11.26
C ALA A 340 25.23 -13.02 -11.78
N GLY A 341 24.21 -13.07 -10.93
CA GLY A 341 22.93 -13.73 -11.21
C GLY A 341 21.71 -12.83 -11.05
N THR A 342 20.55 -13.35 -11.45
CA THR A 342 19.25 -12.75 -11.11
C THR A 342 18.82 -13.24 -9.73
N VAL A 343 18.38 -12.33 -8.87
CA VAL A 343 17.98 -12.64 -7.48
C VAL A 343 16.60 -12.06 -7.15
N ALA A 344 15.94 -12.63 -6.14
CA ALA A 344 14.78 -12.01 -5.53
C ALA A 344 15.27 -11.00 -4.48
N LEU A 345 14.71 -9.79 -4.43
CA LEU A 345 14.97 -8.79 -3.40
C LEU A 345 13.67 -8.14 -2.96
N ASN A 346 13.58 -7.83 -1.67
CA ASN A 346 12.53 -6.96 -1.14
C ASN A 346 12.87 -5.47 -1.43
N GLY A 347 11.87 -4.60 -1.44
CA GLY A 347 12.05 -3.19 -1.83
C GLY A 347 13.02 -2.45 -0.92
N THR A 348 12.88 -2.63 0.40
CA THR A 348 13.82 -2.05 1.37
C THR A 348 15.21 -2.66 1.26
N GLU A 349 15.31 -3.98 1.09
CA GLU A 349 16.58 -4.68 0.90
C GLU A 349 17.35 -4.12 -0.32
N TYR A 350 16.66 -3.90 -1.43
CA TYR A 350 17.25 -3.29 -2.63
C TYR A 350 17.76 -1.87 -2.36
N LEU A 351 16.95 -1.00 -1.75
CA LEU A 351 17.33 0.38 -1.45
C LEU A 351 18.50 0.46 -0.46
N GLU A 352 18.56 -0.44 0.52
CA GLU A 352 19.68 -0.55 1.45
C GLU A 352 20.97 -1.02 0.77
N LEU A 353 20.87 -1.95 -0.19
CA LEU A 353 22.01 -2.36 -1.01
C LEU A 353 22.55 -1.19 -1.85
N LEU A 354 21.68 -0.37 -2.43
CA LEU A 354 22.08 0.85 -3.15
C LEU A 354 22.79 1.83 -2.22
N ARG A 355 22.22 2.10 -1.04
CA ARG A 355 22.80 2.98 -0.03
C ARG A 355 24.17 2.49 0.44
N ALA A 356 24.31 1.17 0.68
CA ALA A 356 25.57 0.56 1.06
C ALA A 356 26.64 0.62 -0.05
N ALA A 357 26.20 0.68 -1.32
CA ALA A 357 27.06 0.93 -2.48
C ALA A 357 27.38 2.43 -2.71
N GLY A 358 26.96 3.31 -1.79
CA GLY A 358 27.22 4.75 -1.87
C GLY A 358 26.25 5.53 -2.76
N VAL A 359 25.14 4.92 -3.17
CA VAL A 359 24.10 5.61 -3.96
C VAL A 359 23.14 6.32 -3.02
N SER A 360 23.13 7.64 -3.10
CA SER A 360 22.25 8.49 -2.28
C SER A 360 20.89 8.71 -2.95
N SER A 361 19.84 8.90 -2.15
CA SER A 361 18.48 9.20 -2.65
C SER A 361 18.38 10.45 -3.51
N GLU A 362 19.31 11.39 -3.32
CA GLU A 362 19.36 12.64 -4.08
C GLU A 362 19.80 12.42 -5.53
N ALA A 363 20.48 11.31 -5.81
CA ALA A 363 20.88 10.90 -7.16
C ALA A 363 19.72 10.26 -7.95
N PHE A 364 18.60 9.94 -7.28
CA PHE A 364 17.46 9.35 -7.96
C PHE A 364 16.78 10.39 -8.87
N PRO A 365 16.44 10.03 -10.12
CA PRO A 365 15.81 10.95 -11.04
C PRO A 365 14.48 11.45 -10.47
N PRO A 366 14.21 12.77 -10.53
CA PRO A 366 12.95 13.32 -10.07
C PRO A 366 11.82 12.89 -11.01
N ILE A 367 10.69 12.52 -10.42
CA ILE A 367 9.42 12.25 -11.10
C ILE A 367 8.30 13.01 -10.38
N GLN A 368 7.18 13.20 -11.06
CA GLN A 368 5.98 13.83 -10.50
C GLN A 368 4.74 13.05 -10.90
N ALA A 369 3.60 13.32 -10.27
CA ALA A 369 2.35 12.67 -10.67
C ALA A 369 1.90 13.13 -12.07
N VAL A 370 1.26 12.22 -12.81
CA VAL A 370 0.85 12.45 -14.19
C VAL A 370 -0.08 13.67 -14.33
N GLY A 371 0.14 14.48 -15.37
CA GLY A 371 -0.62 15.70 -15.66
C GLY A 371 -0.11 16.96 -14.97
N GLN A 372 0.77 16.83 -13.97
CA GLN A 372 1.30 17.99 -13.25
C GLN A 372 2.20 18.89 -14.12
N HIS A 373 2.90 18.36 -15.13
CA HIS A 373 3.70 19.18 -16.05
C HIS A 373 2.83 20.23 -16.73
N ARG A 374 1.66 19.81 -17.21
CA ARG A 374 0.69 20.69 -17.88
C ARG A 374 0.15 21.74 -16.92
N LEU A 375 -0.24 21.31 -15.71
CA LEU A 375 -0.68 22.23 -14.66
C LEU A 375 0.37 23.28 -14.35
N TRP A 376 1.60 22.87 -14.09
CA TRP A 376 2.68 23.76 -13.69
C TRP A 376 3.12 24.70 -14.81
N ARG A 377 3.00 24.28 -16.06
CA ARG A 377 3.21 25.16 -17.22
C ARG A 377 2.15 26.28 -17.28
N GLN A 378 0.90 25.98 -16.93
CA GLN A 378 -0.18 26.95 -16.90
C GLN A 378 -0.07 27.91 -15.70
N VAL A 379 0.27 27.40 -14.52
CA VAL A 379 0.47 28.21 -13.30
C VAL A 379 1.70 29.13 -13.41
N GLY A 380 2.78 28.66 -14.04
CA GLY A 380 4.02 29.42 -14.17
C GLY A 380 4.93 29.31 -12.93
N GLY A 381 5.80 30.31 -12.75
CA GLY A 381 6.95 30.23 -11.84
C GLY A 381 6.67 30.45 -10.34
N THR A 382 5.48 30.91 -9.96
CA THR A 382 5.12 31.15 -8.54
C THR A 382 3.71 30.61 -8.30
N PRO A 383 3.57 29.38 -7.78
CA PRO A 383 2.26 28.82 -7.51
C PRO A 383 1.59 29.56 -6.36
N THR A 384 0.32 29.89 -6.56
CA THR A 384 -0.61 30.27 -5.50
C THR A 384 -1.83 29.37 -5.61
N LEU A 385 -2.62 29.28 -4.52
CA LEU A 385 -3.89 28.55 -4.53
C LEU A 385 -4.79 29.05 -5.67
N GLU A 386 -5.01 30.36 -5.73
CA GLU A 386 -5.86 31.01 -6.74
C GLU A 386 -5.39 30.74 -8.18
N ALA A 387 -4.07 30.82 -8.43
CA ALA A 387 -3.52 30.57 -9.76
C ALA A 387 -3.63 29.09 -10.14
N THR A 388 -3.50 28.19 -9.17
CA THR A 388 -3.57 26.75 -9.37
C THR A 388 -5.02 26.32 -9.63
N GLU A 389 -5.98 26.81 -8.85
CA GLU A 389 -7.42 26.61 -9.08
C GLU A 389 -7.87 27.14 -10.44
N ALA A 390 -7.42 28.34 -10.82
CA ALA A 390 -7.72 28.91 -12.14
C ALA A 390 -7.15 28.05 -13.28
N ALA A 391 -5.90 27.60 -13.15
CA ALA A 391 -5.26 26.73 -14.13
C ALA A 391 -5.94 25.36 -14.25
N LEU A 392 -6.36 24.77 -13.13
CA LEU A 392 -7.12 23.52 -13.11
C LEU A 392 -8.45 23.66 -13.85
N ALA A 393 -9.21 24.71 -13.55
CA ALA A 393 -10.50 24.98 -14.20
C ALA A 393 -10.35 25.19 -15.72
N GLU A 394 -9.31 25.92 -16.14
CA GLU A 394 -9.03 26.14 -17.56
C GLU A 394 -8.62 24.85 -18.28
N LEU A 395 -7.75 24.03 -17.68
CA LEU A 395 -7.32 22.75 -18.24
C LEU A 395 -8.49 21.77 -18.37
N GLN A 396 -9.34 21.67 -17.35
CA GLN A 396 -10.56 20.84 -17.40
C GLN A 396 -11.54 21.31 -18.48
N ALA A 397 -11.68 22.63 -18.68
CA ALA A 397 -12.59 23.17 -19.69
C ALA A 397 -12.07 23.00 -21.13
N THR A 398 -10.74 22.95 -21.32
CA THR A 398 -10.11 22.98 -22.65
C THR A 398 -9.62 21.61 -23.14
N ASP A 399 -9.38 20.67 -22.23
CA ASP A 399 -8.96 19.30 -22.55
C ASP A 399 -9.83 18.27 -21.81
N PRO A 400 -10.79 17.63 -22.50
CA PRO A 400 -11.59 16.56 -21.93
C PRO A 400 -10.80 15.35 -21.40
N GLY A 401 -9.53 15.19 -21.82
CA GLY A 401 -8.62 14.15 -21.32
C GLY A 401 -7.81 14.55 -20.09
N PHE A 402 -7.98 15.77 -19.55
CA PHE A 402 -7.34 16.21 -18.32
C PHE A 402 -8.21 15.90 -17.10
N SER A 403 -7.70 15.10 -16.17
CA SER A 403 -8.33 14.80 -14.89
C SER A 403 -7.33 14.90 -13.74
N MET A 404 -7.82 15.32 -12.57
CA MET A 404 -7.09 15.36 -11.30
C MET A 404 -7.64 14.36 -10.27
N ASP A 405 -8.31 13.32 -10.75
CA ASP A 405 -8.93 12.27 -9.92
C ASP A 405 -7.91 11.16 -9.53
N GLY A 406 -6.63 11.40 -9.79
CA GLY A 406 -5.54 10.44 -9.63
C GLY A 406 -5.40 9.42 -10.76
N ALA A 407 -4.38 8.58 -10.65
CA ALA A 407 -4.17 7.44 -11.55
C ALA A 407 -4.13 6.15 -10.73
N SER A 408 -4.83 5.12 -11.19
CA SER A 408 -5.01 3.83 -10.51
C SER A 408 -4.74 2.67 -11.48
N TRP A 409 -4.43 1.50 -10.92
CA TRP A 409 -4.19 0.29 -11.71
C TRP A 409 -5.42 -0.27 -12.41
N THR A 410 -6.62 0.20 -12.08
CA THR A 410 -7.85 -0.24 -12.75
C THR A 410 -8.09 0.45 -14.08
N ASN A 411 -7.31 1.50 -14.43
CA ASN A 411 -7.27 2.29 -15.70
C ASN A 411 -8.59 2.85 -16.28
N ASN A 412 -9.72 2.17 -16.09
CA ASN A 412 -11.02 2.43 -16.72
C ASN A 412 -12.13 2.68 -15.70
N LEU A 413 -11.86 2.52 -14.40
CA LEU A 413 -12.83 2.77 -13.33
C LEU A 413 -12.66 4.20 -12.80
N SER A 414 -13.70 5.02 -12.95
CA SER A 414 -13.76 6.30 -12.26
C SER A 414 -14.12 6.07 -10.80
N TRP A 415 -13.27 6.55 -9.89
CA TRP A 415 -13.52 6.53 -8.44
C TRP A 415 -14.36 7.72 -7.96
N VAL A 416 -14.72 8.62 -8.89
CA VAL A 416 -15.36 9.91 -8.63
C VAL A 416 -16.69 10.02 -9.37
N GLU A 417 -16.68 9.87 -10.69
CA GLU A 417 -17.86 10.09 -11.54
C GLU A 417 -18.97 9.07 -11.27
N GLY A 418 -20.18 9.55 -11.00
CA GLY A 418 -21.36 8.70 -10.78
C GLY A 418 -21.48 8.09 -9.38
N TYR A 419 -20.65 8.54 -8.43
CA TYR A 419 -20.66 8.11 -7.01
C TYR A 419 -20.85 9.27 -6.03
N GLU A 420 -21.47 10.37 -6.46
CA GLU A 420 -21.78 11.54 -5.62
C GLU A 420 -22.61 11.13 -4.39
N ASN A 421 -23.45 10.11 -4.54
CA ASN A 421 -24.25 9.49 -3.47
C ASN A 421 -23.44 8.78 -2.37
N VAL A 422 -22.13 8.59 -2.56
CA VAL A 422 -21.18 8.05 -1.58
C VAL A 422 -20.16 9.11 -1.17
N LEU A 423 -19.63 9.85 -2.13
CA LEU A 423 -18.54 10.81 -1.93
C LEU A 423 -18.96 12.05 -1.14
N GLU A 424 -20.12 12.64 -1.44
CA GLU A 424 -20.57 13.80 -0.65
C GLU A 424 -20.89 13.43 0.81
N PRO A 425 -21.62 12.33 1.11
CA PRO A 425 -21.73 11.85 2.50
C PRO A 425 -20.38 11.62 3.18
N MET A 426 -19.44 11.00 2.49
CA MET A 426 -18.08 10.76 3.00
C MET A 426 -17.36 12.05 3.38
N GLN A 427 -17.40 13.07 2.51
CA GLN A 427 -16.83 14.39 2.80
C GLN A 427 -17.53 15.08 3.98
N ARG A 428 -18.86 15.00 4.07
CA ARG A 428 -19.61 15.58 5.18
C ARG A 428 -19.26 14.92 6.52
N LEU A 429 -19.18 13.60 6.56
CA LEU A 429 -18.82 12.86 7.76
C LEU A 429 -17.41 13.21 8.23
N SER A 430 -16.44 13.26 7.30
CA SER A 430 -15.06 13.69 7.60
C SER A 430 -15.01 15.11 8.18
N ALA A 431 -15.64 16.07 7.49
CA ALA A 431 -15.67 17.46 7.96
C ALA A 431 -16.32 17.60 9.34
N ARG A 432 -17.36 16.80 9.63
CA ARG A 432 -18.00 16.79 10.95
C ARG A 432 -17.13 16.10 12.00
N PHE A 433 -16.49 14.98 11.68
CA PHE A 433 -15.57 14.28 12.58
C PHE A 433 -14.46 15.21 13.06
N HIS A 434 -13.78 15.88 12.13
CA HIS A 434 -12.70 16.81 12.44
C HIS A 434 -13.19 18.03 13.24
N ARG A 435 -14.36 18.59 12.89
CA ARG A 435 -14.96 19.70 13.66
C ARG A 435 -15.24 19.30 15.11
N VAL A 436 -15.71 18.08 15.34
CA VAL A 436 -16.03 17.57 16.67
C VAL A 436 -14.73 17.27 17.44
N PHE A 437 -13.83 16.49 16.87
CA PHE A 437 -12.73 15.91 17.64
C PHE A 437 -11.43 16.68 17.60
N ASP A 438 -11.05 17.36 16.51
CA ASP A 438 -9.72 18.01 16.42
C ASP A 438 -9.48 19.02 17.56
N PRO A 439 -10.41 19.96 17.87
CA PRO A 439 -10.21 20.89 18.97
C PRO A 439 -10.21 20.21 20.34
N GLN A 440 -10.79 19.03 20.46
CA GLN A 440 -10.82 18.28 21.73
C GLN A 440 -9.52 17.48 21.91
N VAL A 441 -9.04 16.81 20.86
CA VAL A 441 -7.77 16.09 20.83
C VAL A 441 -6.59 17.04 21.04
N GLU A 442 -6.66 18.26 20.48
CA GLU A 442 -5.63 19.29 20.73
C GLU A 442 -5.54 19.67 22.21
N ARG A 443 -6.67 19.69 22.94
CA ARG A 443 -6.71 20.01 24.37
C ARG A 443 -6.33 18.81 25.24
N ASP A 444 -6.77 17.62 24.86
CA ASP A 444 -6.49 16.36 25.55
C ASP A 444 -6.24 15.23 24.55
N PRO A 445 -4.96 14.96 24.23
CA PRO A 445 -4.60 13.86 23.33
C PRO A 445 -5.05 12.48 23.82
N ALA A 446 -5.33 12.29 25.12
CA ALA A 446 -5.80 11.02 25.63
C ALA A 446 -7.24 10.69 25.16
N LEU A 447 -7.98 11.66 24.63
CA LEU A 447 -9.31 11.47 24.07
C LEU A 447 -9.34 10.43 22.95
N THR A 448 -8.23 10.24 22.21
CA THR A 448 -8.14 9.23 21.15
C THR A 448 -8.28 7.79 21.66
N ARG A 449 -8.12 7.57 22.98
CA ARG A 449 -8.38 6.30 23.66
C ARG A 449 -9.84 6.09 24.05
N SER A 450 -10.69 7.12 23.92
CA SER A 450 -12.09 7.03 24.32
C SER A 450 -12.89 6.17 23.35
N PRO A 451 -13.88 5.39 23.84
CA PRO A 451 -14.77 4.64 22.96
C PRO A 451 -15.50 5.53 21.94
N ALA A 452 -15.90 6.74 22.34
CA ALA A 452 -16.61 7.67 21.44
C ALA A 452 -15.76 8.06 20.23
N TYR A 453 -14.48 8.40 20.45
CA TYR A 453 -13.54 8.69 19.38
C TYR A 453 -13.29 7.46 18.49
N GLN A 454 -13.01 6.31 19.11
CA GLN A 454 -12.69 5.06 18.40
C GLN A 454 -13.87 4.56 17.55
N GLU A 455 -15.09 4.61 18.06
CA GLU A 455 -16.30 4.22 17.32
C GLU A 455 -16.55 5.16 16.13
N ALA A 456 -16.40 6.47 16.32
CA ALA A 456 -16.57 7.44 15.24
C ALA A 456 -15.46 7.31 14.17
N LEU A 457 -14.21 7.15 14.60
CA LEU A 457 -13.07 6.93 13.72
C LEU A 457 -13.26 5.64 12.90
N LEU A 458 -13.71 4.55 13.51
CA LEU A 458 -13.99 3.31 12.81
C LEU A 458 -14.98 3.53 11.65
N HIS A 459 -16.09 4.22 11.89
CA HIS A 459 -17.08 4.49 10.85
C HIS A 459 -16.55 5.42 9.75
N LEU A 460 -15.74 6.42 10.12
CA LEU A 460 -15.06 7.29 9.16
C LEU A 460 -14.16 6.49 8.22
N LEU A 461 -13.26 5.67 8.78
CA LEU A 461 -12.31 4.87 7.99
C LEU A 461 -13.02 3.81 7.13
N LEU A 462 -14.07 3.17 7.65
CA LEU A 462 -14.84 2.17 6.90
C LEU A 462 -15.58 2.78 5.72
N LEU A 463 -16.17 3.97 5.89
CA LEU A 463 -16.91 4.66 4.82
C LEU A 463 -16.03 4.95 3.60
N GLN A 464 -14.74 5.15 3.82
CA GLN A 464 -13.79 5.60 2.79
C GLN A 464 -13.22 4.49 1.91
N THR A 465 -13.60 3.23 2.16
CA THR A 465 -13.12 2.07 1.40
C THR A 465 -13.38 2.21 -0.12
N SER A 466 -12.48 1.65 -0.93
CA SER A 466 -12.64 1.59 -2.39
C SER A 466 -13.83 0.69 -2.80
N CYS A 467 -14.12 -0.36 -2.03
CA CYS A 467 -15.10 -1.39 -2.37
C CYS A 467 -16.51 -0.86 -2.61
N PHE A 468 -16.94 0.21 -1.94
CA PHE A 468 -18.26 0.81 -2.14
C PHE A 468 -18.45 1.48 -3.50
N ARG A 469 -17.36 1.64 -4.27
CA ARG A 469 -17.38 2.20 -5.63
C ARG A 469 -16.85 1.21 -6.67
N TYR A 470 -15.99 0.29 -6.27
CA TYR A 470 -15.44 -0.72 -7.17
C TYR A 470 -16.51 -1.68 -7.70
N TRP A 471 -17.40 -2.16 -6.83
CA TRP A 471 -18.38 -3.21 -7.17
C TRP A 471 -19.67 -2.70 -7.80
N GLY A 472 -19.78 -1.40 -8.07
CA GLY A 472 -20.98 -0.80 -8.66
C GLY A 472 -21.97 -0.26 -7.62
N GLN A 473 -23.04 0.34 -8.15
CA GLN A 473 -24.18 0.82 -7.38
C GLN A 473 -25.03 -0.34 -6.83
N GLY A 474 -25.85 -0.08 -5.80
CA GLY A 474 -26.77 -1.05 -5.21
C GLY A 474 -26.37 -1.42 -3.79
N ALA A 475 -26.30 -2.71 -3.47
CA ALA A 475 -26.00 -3.18 -2.11
C ALA A 475 -24.73 -2.55 -1.51
N TRP A 476 -23.67 -2.41 -2.31
CA TRP A 476 -22.41 -1.78 -1.89
C TRP A 476 -22.56 -0.29 -1.54
N THR A 477 -23.32 0.48 -2.31
CA THR A 477 -23.58 1.89 -1.98
C THR A 477 -24.60 2.04 -0.86
N ASP A 478 -25.49 1.07 -0.66
CA ASP A 478 -26.38 1.00 0.52
C ASP A 478 -25.61 0.71 1.81
N HIS A 479 -24.60 -0.16 1.76
CA HIS A 479 -23.66 -0.36 2.88
C HIS A 479 -22.96 0.93 3.27
N ALA A 480 -22.47 1.70 2.29
CA ALA A 480 -21.86 3.01 2.54
C ALA A 480 -22.84 3.99 3.21
N ARG A 481 -24.09 4.07 2.73
CA ARG A 481 -25.15 4.91 3.32
C ARG A 481 -25.43 4.55 4.78
N GLU A 482 -25.48 3.25 5.10
CA GLU A 482 -25.72 2.79 6.46
C GLU A 482 -24.54 3.09 7.39
N ILE A 483 -23.30 2.89 6.94
CA ILE A 483 -22.09 3.27 7.71
C ILE A 483 -22.07 4.78 7.96
N HIS A 484 -22.35 5.59 6.94
CA HIS A 484 -22.47 7.04 7.09
C HIS A 484 -23.55 7.43 8.11
N ARG A 485 -24.75 6.84 8.02
CA ARG A 485 -25.85 7.13 8.97
C ARG A 485 -25.45 6.82 10.41
N ARG A 486 -24.74 5.71 10.65
CA ARG A 486 -24.23 5.34 11.98
C ARG A 486 -23.13 6.29 12.46
N GLY A 487 -22.19 6.67 11.58
CA GLY A 487 -21.16 7.65 11.89
C GLY A 487 -21.76 9.01 12.32
N GLU A 488 -22.74 9.51 11.57
CA GLU A 488 -23.45 10.75 11.92
C GLU A 488 -24.17 10.68 13.27
N ALA A 489 -24.72 9.51 13.62
CA ALA A 489 -25.36 9.28 14.91
C ALA A 489 -24.36 9.25 16.08
N LEU A 490 -23.17 8.68 15.87
CA LEU A 490 -22.08 8.67 16.86
C LEU A 490 -21.55 10.09 17.09
N LEU A 491 -21.35 10.86 16.02
CA LEU A 491 -20.93 12.27 16.15
C LEU A 491 -21.98 13.12 16.87
N ALA A 492 -23.27 12.88 16.63
CA ALA A 492 -24.34 13.56 17.35
C ALA A 492 -24.36 13.23 18.86
N GLN A 493 -23.96 12.01 19.24
CA GLN A 493 -23.84 11.63 20.64
C GLN A 493 -22.60 12.24 21.30
N ALA A 494 -21.49 12.37 20.56
CA ALA A 494 -20.25 12.98 21.07
C ALA A 494 -20.36 14.50 21.28
N GLU A 495 -21.31 15.16 20.59
CA GLU A 495 -21.61 16.58 20.76
C GLU A 495 -22.62 16.88 21.89
N ALA A 496 -23.35 15.87 22.36
CA ALA A 496 -24.38 15.98 23.40
C ALA A 496 -23.78 15.76 24.80
#